data_AF-E3ZLI7-F1
#
_entry.id   AF-E3ZLI7-F1
#
_cell.length_a   1.000
_cell.length_b   1.000
_cell.length_c   1.000
_cell.angle_alpha   90.00
_cell.angle_beta   90.00
_cell.angle_gamma   90.00
#
_symmetry.space_group_name_H-M   'P 1'
#
loop_
_entity.id
_entity.type
_entity.pdbx_description
1 polymer ?
#
loop_
_entity_poly.entity_id
_entity_poly.type
_entity_poly.pdbx_seq_one_letter_code
_entity_poly.pdbx_strand_id
1 'polypeptide(L)'
;YIKAGTILPIGSSVQNTKETQSIALEIYLANGMASGYVYNDDGKSYEYQNGEFAKTGLTATLQNGEVQVKATHSGKVNLQLEITTIQVFGEKTNKITRAGI
;
A
#
# COMPACT_ATOMS: atom_id res chain seq x y z
N TYR A 1 8.35 14.68 -9.95
CA TYR A 1 9.43 13.76 -9.52
C TYR A 1 8.90 12.91 -8.38
N ILE A 2 9.33 11.64 -8.28
CA ILE A 2 8.93 10.73 -7.20
C ILE A 2 10.14 10.48 -6.29
N LYS A 3 9.94 10.51 -4.98
CA LYS A 3 11.01 10.30 -4.00
C LYS A 3 11.35 8.80 -3.95
N ALA A 4 12.63 8.45 -4.08
CA ALA A 4 13.08 7.08 -3.88
C ALA A 4 12.78 6.61 -2.43
N GLY A 5 12.42 5.34 -2.27
CA GLY A 5 11.95 4.74 -1.02
C GLY A 5 10.44 4.83 -0.79
N THR A 6 9.67 5.25 -1.80
CA THR A 6 8.21 5.42 -1.72
C THR A 6 7.48 4.15 -2.18
N ILE A 7 6.49 3.72 -1.42
CA ILE A 7 5.37 2.92 -1.95
C ILE A 7 4.20 3.87 -2.16
N LEU A 8 3.76 4.01 -3.40
CA LEU A 8 2.67 4.87 -3.82
C LEU A 8 1.42 4.02 -4.10
N PRO A 9 0.40 4.07 -3.23
CA PRO A 9 -0.91 3.47 -3.52
C PRO A 9 -1.69 4.35 -4.50
N ILE A 10 -2.24 3.74 -5.53
CA ILE A 10 -3.03 4.42 -6.58
C ILE A 10 -4.38 3.72 -6.65
N GLY A 11 -5.45 4.46 -6.31
CA GLY A 11 -6.82 3.98 -6.44
C GLY A 11 -7.27 3.92 -7.91
N SER A 12 -8.11 2.96 -8.25
CA SER A 12 -8.76 2.88 -9.56
C SER A 12 -9.59 4.13 -9.86
N SER A 13 -9.73 4.50 -11.13
CA SER A 13 -10.61 5.61 -11.52
C SER A 13 -12.06 5.30 -11.14
N VAL A 14 -12.72 6.24 -10.44
CA VAL A 14 -14.13 6.18 -10.05
C VAL A 14 -14.78 7.54 -10.32
N GLN A 15 -16.11 7.60 -10.39
CA GLN A 15 -16.80 8.88 -10.68
C GLN A 15 -16.94 9.74 -9.43
N ASN A 16 -16.96 9.12 -8.25
CA ASN A 16 -17.03 9.84 -6.97
C ASN A 16 -16.37 9.05 -5.82
N THR A 17 -16.13 9.73 -4.70
CA THR A 17 -15.39 9.20 -3.54
C THR A 17 -16.16 8.17 -2.70
N LYS A 18 -17.44 7.93 -2.98
CA LYS A 18 -18.24 6.89 -2.28
C LYS A 18 -18.11 5.52 -2.93
N GLU A 19 -17.55 5.45 -4.13
CA GLU A 19 -17.33 4.19 -4.85
C GLU A 19 -16.08 3.49 -4.29
N THR A 20 -16.18 2.17 -4.16
CA THR A 20 -15.02 1.34 -3.79
C THR A 20 -13.97 1.41 -4.89
N GLN A 21 -12.72 1.64 -4.49
CA GLN A 21 -11.57 1.60 -5.38
C GLN A 21 -10.73 0.35 -5.10
N SER A 22 -10.28 -0.31 -6.17
CA SER A 22 -9.16 -1.22 -6.06
C SER A 22 -7.84 -0.44 -6.10
N ILE A 23 -6.75 -1.04 -5.62
CA ILE A 23 -5.48 -0.33 -5.43
C ILE A 23 -4.38 -1.00 -6.27
N ALA A 24 -3.63 -0.19 -7.00
CA ALA A 24 -2.32 -0.54 -7.53
C ALA A 24 -1.22 0.03 -6.61
N LEU A 25 -0.09 -0.68 -6.50
CA LEU A 25 1.09 -0.23 -5.77
C LEU A 25 2.24 0.02 -6.74
N GLU A 26 2.75 1.24 -6.75
CA GLU A 26 4.02 1.57 -7.39
C GLU A 26 5.11 1.69 -6.32
N ILE A 27 6.15 0.86 -6.42
CA ILE A 27 7.21 0.73 -5.43
C ILE A 27 8.50 1.28 -6.03
N TYR A 28 8.99 2.38 -5.48
CA TYR A 28 10.24 3.02 -5.88
C TYR A 28 11.30 2.71 -4.85
N LEU A 29 12.16 1.71 -5.09
CA LEU A 29 13.15 1.29 -4.12
C LEU A 29 14.27 2.34 -3.96
N ALA A 30 14.76 2.49 -2.72
CA ALA A 30 16.00 3.18 -2.38
C ALA A 30 16.84 2.26 -1.51
N ASN A 31 18.05 1.92 -1.96
CA ASN A 31 18.92 0.96 -1.27
C ASN A 31 18.18 -0.36 -0.95
N GLY A 32 17.40 -0.86 -1.92
CA GLY A 32 16.59 -2.06 -1.77
C GLY A 32 15.39 -1.96 -0.84
N MET A 33 15.00 -0.77 -0.37
CA MET A 33 13.87 -0.60 0.55
C MET A 33 12.87 0.46 0.08
N ALA A 34 11.60 0.28 0.42
CA ALA A 34 10.57 1.30 0.29
C ALA A 34 9.48 1.11 1.34
N SER A 35 8.75 2.19 1.64
CA SER A 35 7.62 2.15 2.57
C SER A 35 6.49 3.10 2.18
N GLY A 36 5.29 2.81 2.67
CA GLY A 36 4.10 3.63 2.51
C GLY A 36 2.99 3.12 3.41
N TYR A 37 1.82 3.71 3.33
CA TYR A 37 0.63 3.16 3.99
C TYR A 37 -0.63 3.54 3.21
N VAL A 38 -1.67 2.73 3.37
CA VAL A 38 -3.04 3.06 2.98
C VAL A 38 -3.83 3.31 4.25
N TYR A 39 -4.64 4.36 4.25
CA TYR A 39 -5.51 4.72 5.36
C TYR A 39 -6.95 4.74 4.85
N ASN A 40 -7.87 4.12 5.60
CA ASN A 40 -9.29 4.06 5.31
C ASN A 40 -10.09 4.33 6.58
N ASP A 41 -11.08 5.19 6.50
CA ASP A 41 -12.16 5.34 7.46
C ASP A 41 -13.49 5.50 6.69
N ASP A 42 -14.55 5.94 7.36
CA ASP A 42 -15.84 6.12 6.71
C ASP A 42 -15.95 7.38 5.83
N GLY A 43 -14.91 8.23 5.83
CA GLY A 43 -14.81 9.47 5.05
C GLY A 43 -15.84 10.54 5.38
N LYS A 44 -16.62 10.41 6.47
CA LYS A 44 -17.78 11.28 6.74
C LYS A 44 -18.03 11.61 8.21
N SER A 45 -17.53 10.81 9.15
CA SER A 45 -17.75 11.03 10.59
C SER A 45 -16.44 11.31 11.33
N TYR A 46 -16.54 11.47 12.65
CA TYR A 46 -15.38 11.60 13.54
C TYR A 46 -14.99 10.30 14.23
N GLU A 47 -15.56 9.16 13.84
CA GLU A 47 -15.31 7.87 14.51
C GLU A 47 -13.86 7.38 14.39
N TYR A 48 -13.09 7.91 13.42
CA TYR A 48 -11.65 7.67 13.36
C TYR A 48 -10.92 8.09 14.65
N GLN A 49 -11.44 9.08 15.39
CA GLN A 49 -10.88 9.50 16.68
C GLN A 49 -11.05 8.43 17.76
N ASN A 50 -12.07 7.58 17.61
CA ASN A 50 -12.36 6.45 18.48
C ASN A 50 -11.70 5.15 18.01
N GLY A 51 -10.85 5.22 16.97
CA GLY A 51 -10.16 4.07 16.39
C GLY A 51 -10.90 3.36 15.26
N GLU A 52 -12.05 3.88 14.81
CA GLU A 52 -12.81 3.33 13.67
C GLU A 52 -12.17 3.73 12.33
N PHE A 53 -10.93 3.27 12.14
CA PHE A 53 -10.17 3.38 10.91
C PHE A 53 -9.42 2.06 10.66
N ALA A 54 -8.88 1.92 9.47
CA ALA A 54 -7.89 0.92 9.09
C ALA A 54 -6.67 1.65 8.52
N LYS A 55 -5.49 1.38 9.07
CA LYS A 55 -4.22 1.82 8.51
C LYS A 55 -3.35 0.61 8.22
N THR A 56 -3.14 0.36 6.93
CA THR A 56 -2.31 -0.72 6.42
C THR A 56 -0.93 -0.16 6.06
N GLY A 57 0.04 -0.36 6.95
CA GLY A 57 1.44 -0.02 6.72
C GLY A 57 2.09 -1.02 5.76
N LEU A 58 2.73 -0.53 4.70
CA LEU A 58 3.37 -1.32 3.67
C LEU A 58 4.89 -1.11 3.70
N THR A 59 5.63 -2.21 3.62
CA THR A 59 7.09 -2.19 3.47
C THR A 59 7.52 -3.12 2.36
N ALA A 60 8.48 -2.71 1.55
CA ALA A 60 9.08 -3.52 0.51
C ALA A 60 10.59 -3.64 0.76
N THR A 61 11.12 -4.86 0.68
CA THR A 61 12.56 -5.13 0.82
C THR A 61 13.04 -6.04 -0.30
N LEU A 62 14.09 -5.62 -1.01
CA LEU A 62 14.79 -6.41 -2.01
C LEU A 62 15.88 -7.26 -1.32
N GLN A 63 15.80 -8.57 -1.48
CA GLN A 63 16.81 -9.51 -1.02
C GLN A 63 17.04 -10.56 -2.10
N ASN A 64 18.29 -10.75 -2.52
CA ASN A 64 18.66 -11.77 -3.52
C ASN A 64 17.85 -11.69 -4.84
N GLY A 65 17.49 -10.47 -5.28
CA GLY A 65 16.69 -10.26 -6.50
C GLY A 65 15.18 -10.49 -6.34
N GLU A 66 14.71 -10.81 -5.14
CA GLU A 66 13.30 -10.95 -4.78
C GLU A 66 12.83 -9.76 -3.94
N VAL A 67 11.71 -9.14 -4.34
CA VAL A 67 11.06 -8.10 -3.54
C VAL A 67 9.97 -8.72 -2.69
N GLN A 68 10.14 -8.63 -1.37
CA GLN A 68 9.11 -9.01 -0.40
C GLN A 68 8.32 -7.78 0.00
N VAL A 69 7.01 -7.82 -0.20
CA VAL A 69 6.10 -6.77 0.26
C VAL A 69 5.31 -7.28 1.45
N LYS A 70 5.40 -6.57 2.58
CA LYS A 70 4.73 -6.91 3.84
C LYS A 70 3.73 -5.84 4.22
N ALA A 71 2.61 -6.27 4.79
CA ALA A 71 1.60 -5.40 5.36
C ALA A 71 1.50 -5.56 6.88
N THR A 72 1.18 -4.46 7.56
CA THR A 72 0.86 -4.41 8.99
C THR A 72 -0.42 -3.62 9.17
N HIS A 73 -1.31 -4.06 10.06
CA HIS A 73 -2.61 -3.43 10.28
C HIS A 73 -2.66 -2.73 11.63
N SER A 74 -3.32 -1.58 11.66
CA SER A 74 -3.66 -0.84 12.87
C SER A 74 -5.01 -0.15 12.72
N GLY A 75 -5.70 0.07 13.84
CA GLY A 75 -7.10 0.49 13.87
C GLY A 75 -8.06 -0.68 14.12
N LYS A 76 -9.34 -0.37 14.39
CA LYS A 76 -10.36 -1.39 14.71
C LYS A 76 -11.01 -1.98 13.47
N VAL A 77 -11.01 -1.24 12.37
CA VAL A 77 -11.62 -1.71 11.13
C VAL A 77 -10.67 -2.68 10.45
N ASN A 78 -11.12 -3.93 10.27
CA ASN A 78 -10.37 -4.92 9.51
C ASN A 78 -10.78 -4.86 8.04
N LEU A 79 -10.08 -4.02 7.27
CA LEU A 79 -10.36 -3.78 5.86
C LEU A 79 -9.29 -4.45 5.00
N GLN A 80 -9.71 -5.41 4.16
CA GLN A 80 -8.81 -6.04 3.20
C GLN A 80 -8.71 -5.19 1.94
N LEU A 81 -7.50 -4.76 1.60
CA LEU A 81 -7.26 -3.98 0.38
C LEU A 81 -7.32 -4.90 -0.84
N GLU A 82 -8.03 -4.49 -1.89
CA GLU A 82 -8.01 -5.17 -3.17
C GLU A 82 -6.78 -4.71 -3.99
N ILE A 83 -5.64 -5.37 -3.80
CA ILE A 83 -4.40 -5.04 -4.53
C ILE A 83 -4.37 -5.72 -5.90
N THR A 84 -4.62 -4.96 -6.96
CA THR A 84 -4.65 -5.48 -8.33
C THR A 84 -3.25 -5.69 -8.89
N THR A 85 -2.40 -4.66 -8.83
CA THR A 85 -1.09 -4.64 -9.48
C THR A 85 -0.01 -4.15 -8.52
N ILE A 86 1.19 -4.72 -8.63
CA ILE A 86 2.39 -4.21 -7.97
C ILE A 86 3.47 -4.02 -9.04
N GLN A 87 3.98 -2.80 -9.16
CA GLN A 87 5.08 -2.46 -10.06
C GLN A 87 6.27 -1.98 -9.22
N VAL A 88 7.47 -2.41 -9.57
CA VAL A 88 8.70 -2.04 -8.86
C VAL A 88 9.63 -1.29 -9.81
N PHE A 89 10.19 -0.19 -9.33
CA PHE A 89 11.09 0.69 -10.06
C PHE A 89 12.41 0.88 -9.30
N GLY A 90 13.46 1.21 -10.05
CA GLY A 90 14.78 1.58 -9.53
C GLY A 90 15.78 0.44 -9.38
N GLU A 91 15.32 -0.82 -9.40
CA GLU A 91 16.18 -2.01 -9.25
C GLU A 91 15.75 -3.12 -10.20
N LYS A 92 16.67 -3.99 -10.59
CA LYS A 92 16.34 -5.20 -11.34
C LYS A 92 15.75 -6.25 -10.39
N THR A 93 14.54 -6.69 -10.67
CA THR A 93 13.82 -7.67 -9.84
C THR A 93 13.47 -8.91 -10.68
N ASN A 94 13.67 -10.09 -10.11
CA ASN A 94 13.32 -11.36 -10.76
C ASN A 94 11.95 -11.87 -10.32
N LYS A 95 11.53 -11.51 -9.10
CA LYS A 95 10.33 -12.03 -8.45
C LYS A 95 9.78 -11.03 -7.43
N ILE A 96 8.46 -11.00 -7.29
CA ILE A 96 7.75 -10.25 -6.25
C ILE A 96 6.91 -11.25 -5.44
N THR A 97 7.02 -11.18 -4.11
CA THR A 97 6.22 -11.99 -3.18
C THR A 97 5.42 -11.09 -2.26
N ARG A 98 4.12 -11.39 -2.12
CA ARG A 98 3.16 -10.67 -1.27
C ARG A 98 2.95 -11.45 0.02
N ALA A 99 3.21 -10.83 1.17
CA ALA A 99 3.00 -11.44 2.48
C ALA A 99 2.07 -10.56 3.32
N GLY A 100 0.84 -11.03 3.56
CA GLY A 100 -0.16 -10.34 4.38
C GLY A 100 -0.95 -9.24 3.68
N ILE A 101 -0.89 -9.17 2.34
CA ILE A 101 -1.71 -8.29 1.47
C ILE A 101 -2.49 -9.16 0.49
#